data_AF-A0A1M7Z7S1-F1
#
_entry.id   AF-A0A1M7Z7S1-F1
#
_cell.length_a   1.000
_cell.length_b   1.000
_cell.length_c   1.000
_cell.angle_alpha   90.00
_cell.angle_beta   90.00
_cell.angle_gamma   90.00
#
_symmetry.space_group_name_H-M   'P 1'
#
loop_
_entity.id
_entity.type
_entity.pdbx_description
1 polymer ?
#
loop_
_entity_poly.entity_id
_entity_poly.type
_entity_poly.pdbx_seq_one_letter_code
_entity_poly.pdbx_strand_id
1 'polypeptide(L)'
;MILPSRSRNATRSRTQPTTSRAVACLLLLALAAVSAATMPAPVSAADQMPVPHGTPQAAGGTCCDSLAEVRQNIDRIDSAILKLMAERGTYVREAGRFKANAASVQDDARVARIIAKVRAEAEADGLSPDVAEATYRAMIAAFTEEEKKQVETRGK
;
A
#
# COMPACT_ATOMS: atom_id res chain seq x y z
N MET A 1 -79.75 21.95 -16.90
CA MET A 1 -80.24 21.88 -18.29
C MET A 1 -79.31 20.93 -19.04
N ILE A 2 -79.67 19.66 -19.11
CA ILE A 2 -80.01 18.88 -20.33
C ILE A 2 -78.79 18.20 -21.00
N LEU A 3 -78.89 16.85 -21.07
CA LEU A 3 -78.17 15.75 -21.77
C LEU A 3 -77.72 16.02 -23.24
N PRO A 4 -77.18 15.05 -24.03
CA PRO A 4 -76.74 13.65 -23.80
C PRO A 4 -75.34 13.35 -24.44
N SER A 5 -74.71 12.17 -24.40
CA SER A 5 -74.98 10.99 -25.27
C SER A 5 -73.82 9.98 -25.10
N ARG A 6 -74.02 8.79 -24.54
CA ARG A 6 -74.40 7.51 -25.18
C ARG A 6 -73.41 6.97 -26.24
N SER A 7 -72.71 5.88 -25.91
CA SER A 7 -72.68 4.61 -26.67
C SER A 7 -71.86 3.57 -25.88
N ARG A 8 -72.47 2.51 -25.30
CA ARG A 8 -72.63 1.13 -25.84
C ARG A 8 -71.30 0.51 -26.26
N ASN A 9 -70.95 -0.75 -26.02
CA ASN A 9 -71.50 -1.98 -25.43
C ASN A 9 -70.23 -2.87 -25.30
N ALA A 10 -70.08 -3.88 -24.46
CA ALA A 10 -70.85 -5.12 -24.46
C ALA A 10 -70.18 -6.07 -23.46
N THR A 11 -70.98 -6.97 -22.87
CA THR A 11 -70.62 -8.35 -22.46
C THR A 11 -69.58 -8.49 -21.34
N ARG A 12 -69.77 -9.25 -20.27
CA ARG A 12 -70.60 -10.43 -20.05
C ARG A 12 -70.60 -10.71 -18.55
N SER A 13 -71.76 -11.01 -18.00
CA SER A 13 -71.92 -11.65 -16.69
C SER A 13 -71.48 -13.12 -16.75
N ARG A 14 -70.99 -13.64 -15.60
CA ARG A 14 -70.95 -15.06 -15.19
C ARG A 14 -69.93 -15.91 -15.99
N THR A 15 -69.00 -16.62 -15.38
CA THR A 15 -69.16 -17.62 -14.32
C THR A 15 -67.83 -17.84 -13.59
N GLN A 16 -67.88 -18.06 -12.27
CA GLN A 16 -66.75 -18.61 -11.51
C GLN A 16 -66.50 -20.06 -11.95
N PRO A 17 -65.22 -20.50 -12.03
CA PRO A 17 -64.86 -21.88 -11.76
C PRO A 17 -64.17 -21.98 -10.40
N THR A 18 -64.77 -22.80 -9.55
CA THR A 18 -64.24 -23.33 -8.30
C THR A 18 -63.10 -24.31 -8.59
N THR A 19 -61.85 -23.92 -8.37
CA THR A 19 -60.71 -24.85 -8.26
C THR A 19 -59.68 -24.24 -7.31
N SER A 20 -59.63 -24.69 -6.06
CA SER A 20 -58.81 -25.82 -5.60
C SER A 20 -57.66 -25.26 -4.74
N ARG A 21 -57.77 -25.48 -3.43
CA ARG A 21 -56.88 -24.99 -2.36
C ARG A 21 -55.44 -25.56 -2.43
N ALA A 22 -55.02 -26.08 -3.58
CA ALA A 22 -53.80 -26.89 -3.71
C ALA A 22 -52.62 -26.19 -4.42
N VAL A 23 -52.80 -25.02 -5.05
CA VAL A 23 -51.70 -24.37 -5.81
C VAL A 23 -50.95 -23.29 -5.01
N ALA A 24 -51.47 -22.88 -3.86
CA ALA A 24 -50.84 -21.88 -2.99
C ALA A 24 -49.67 -22.42 -2.12
N CYS A 25 -49.17 -23.64 -2.39
CA CYS A 25 -48.12 -24.29 -1.59
C CYS A 25 -46.78 -24.46 -2.32
N LEU A 26 -46.62 -23.93 -3.54
CA LEU A 26 -45.41 -24.16 -4.35
C LEU A 26 -44.63 -22.90 -4.76
N LEU A 27 -44.87 -21.75 -4.11
CA LEU A 27 -44.21 -20.47 -4.42
C LEU A 27 -43.68 -19.73 -3.16
N LEU A 28 -43.12 -20.48 -2.20
CA LEU A 28 -42.46 -19.93 -1.00
C LEU A 28 -41.18 -20.72 -0.62
N LEU A 29 -40.35 -21.09 -1.60
CA LEU A 29 -39.05 -21.76 -1.34
C LEU A 29 -37.93 -21.14 -2.18
N ALA A 30 -37.77 -19.82 -2.12
CA ALA A 30 -36.67 -19.13 -2.79
C ALA A 30 -36.20 -17.88 -2.03
N LEU A 31 -35.95 -17.97 -0.72
CA LEU A 31 -35.21 -16.94 0.02
C LEU A 31 -34.71 -17.45 1.38
N ALA A 32 -33.58 -18.15 1.42
CA ALA A 32 -32.63 -18.18 2.56
C ALA A 32 -31.62 -19.32 2.40
N ALA A 33 -30.54 -19.10 1.64
CA ALA A 33 -29.29 -19.85 1.79
C ALA A 33 -28.13 -19.17 1.04
N VAL A 34 -27.91 -17.87 1.29
CA VAL A 34 -26.67 -17.20 0.85
C VAL A 34 -26.09 -16.49 2.07
N SER A 35 -25.40 -17.24 2.92
CA SER A 35 -24.34 -16.78 3.83
C SER A 35 -23.80 -18.00 4.56
N ALA A 36 -23.14 -18.89 3.81
CA ALA A 36 -22.17 -19.76 4.44
C ALA A 36 -21.00 -18.87 4.84
N ALA A 37 -20.89 -18.61 6.13
CA ALA A 37 -19.86 -17.83 6.76
C ALA A 37 -18.48 -18.22 6.22
N THR A 38 -17.77 -17.26 5.65
CA THR A 38 -16.33 -17.34 5.50
C THR A 38 -15.75 -17.26 6.90
N MET A 39 -15.60 -18.41 7.55
CA MET A 39 -14.82 -18.50 8.79
C MET A 39 -13.40 -18.06 8.44
N PRO A 40 -12.83 -17.03 9.10
CA PRO A 40 -11.42 -16.75 8.93
C PRO A 40 -10.64 -18.00 9.34
N ALA A 41 -9.61 -18.34 8.57
CA ALA A 41 -8.75 -19.47 8.87
C ALA A 41 -8.21 -19.37 10.31
N PRO A 42 -8.03 -20.49 11.02
CA PRO A 42 -7.46 -20.46 12.36
C PRO A 42 -6.07 -19.81 12.31
N VAL A 43 -5.95 -18.67 12.99
CA VAL A 43 -4.72 -17.91 13.11
C VAL A 43 -3.67 -18.81 13.76
N SER A 44 -2.52 -19.01 13.12
CA SER A 44 -1.54 -20.03 13.51
C SER A 44 -0.89 -19.67 14.86
N ALA A 45 -0.44 -20.66 15.63
CA ALA A 45 0.31 -20.42 16.88
C ALA A 45 1.55 -19.52 16.70
N ALA A 46 2.10 -19.45 15.48
CA ALA A 46 3.18 -18.53 15.11
C ALA A 46 2.74 -17.05 15.08
N ASP A 47 1.47 -16.77 14.80
CA ASP A 47 0.89 -15.43 14.78
C ASP A 47 0.60 -14.89 16.20
N GLN A 48 0.66 -15.73 17.24
CA GLN A 48 0.46 -15.34 18.65
C GLN A 48 1.76 -15.23 19.47
N MET A 49 2.93 -15.35 18.84
CA MET A 49 4.18 -15.15 19.57
C MET A 49 4.34 -13.68 20.01
N PRO A 50 4.73 -13.41 21.27
CA PRO A 50 5.05 -12.06 21.71
C PRO A 50 6.14 -11.45 20.82
N VAL A 51 5.88 -10.27 20.26
CA VAL A 51 6.86 -9.54 19.45
C VAL A 51 8.14 -9.30 20.26
N PRO A 52 9.31 -9.83 19.82
CA PRO A 52 10.56 -9.78 20.61
C PRO A 52 11.05 -8.37 20.96
N HIS A 53 10.59 -7.35 20.22
CA HIS A 53 11.07 -5.97 20.34
C HIS A 53 10.10 -5.04 21.09
N GLY A 54 9.10 -5.59 21.80
CA GLY A 54 8.03 -4.78 22.38
C GLY A 54 7.07 -4.22 21.33
N THR A 55 6.16 -3.32 21.73
CA THR A 55 5.16 -2.72 20.84
C THR A 55 5.82 -1.93 19.72
N PRO A 56 5.50 -2.16 18.44
CA PRO A 56 6.12 -1.42 17.34
C PRO A 56 5.65 0.03 17.35
N GLN A 57 6.60 0.97 17.36
CA GLN A 57 6.30 2.40 17.30
C GLN A 57 6.97 3.02 16.07
N ALA A 58 6.37 2.76 14.91
CA ALA A 58 6.41 3.71 13.81
C ALA A 58 5.22 4.66 14.03
N ALA A 59 5.47 5.87 14.52
CA ALA A 59 4.47 6.95 14.63
C ALA A 59 3.19 6.65 15.45
N GLY A 60 3.29 5.91 16.56
CA GLY A 60 2.23 5.93 17.59
C GLY A 60 1.03 4.96 17.41
N GLY A 61 1.17 3.89 16.64
CA GLY A 61 0.24 2.74 16.57
C GLY A 61 0.55 1.89 15.33
N THR A 62 0.43 0.57 15.28
CA THR A 62 -0.28 -0.43 16.08
C THR A 62 0.42 -1.77 15.80
N CYS A 63 0.27 -2.78 16.66
CA CYS A 63 0.60 -4.15 16.31
C CYS A 63 -0.01 -4.50 14.94
N CYS A 64 0.76 -5.13 14.05
CA CYS A 64 0.17 -5.71 12.84
C CYS A 64 -0.53 -7.01 13.22
N ASP A 65 -1.74 -7.23 12.71
CA ASP A 65 -2.55 -8.42 13.00
C ASP A 65 -2.13 -9.62 12.13
N SER A 66 -1.28 -9.39 11.12
CA SER A 66 -0.78 -10.45 10.24
C SER A 66 0.56 -10.09 9.59
N LEU A 67 1.27 -11.12 9.11
CA LEU A 67 2.47 -10.95 8.28
C LEU A 67 2.18 -10.17 6.98
N ALA A 68 0.96 -10.27 6.44
CA ALA A 68 0.57 -9.53 5.25
C ALA A 68 0.55 -8.02 5.52
N GLU A 69 0.04 -7.61 6.68
CA GLU A 69 0.02 -6.20 7.08
C GLU A 69 1.43 -5.66 7.39
N VAL A 70 2.30 -6.47 8.00
CA VAL A 70 3.72 -6.12 8.16
C VAL A 70 4.36 -5.82 6.81
N ARG A 71 4.16 -6.70 5.82
CA ARG A 71 4.71 -6.53 4.47
C ARG A 71 4.16 -5.29 3.77
N GLN A 72 2.86 -5.02 3.89
CA GLN A 72 2.28 -3.79 3.34
C GLN A 72 2.90 -2.53 3.94
N ASN A 73 3.18 -2.54 5.25
CA ASN A 73 3.87 -1.42 5.90
C ASN A 73 5.32 -1.27 5.42
N ILE A 74 6.04 -2.37 5.21
CA ILE A 74 7.38 -2.36 4.63
C ILE A 74 7.34 -1.83 3.20
N ASP A 75 6.45 -2.34 2.34
CA ASP A 75 6.31 -1.88 0.95
C ASP A 75 6.01 -0.38 0.86
N ARG A 76 5.20 0.15 1.79
CA ARG A 76 4.93 1.58 1.93
C ARG A 76 6.18 2.37 2.29
N ILE A 77 6.99 1.87 3.23
CA ILE A 77 8.26 2.50 3.64
C ILE A 77 9.25 2.47 2.48
N ASP A 78 9.41 1.33 1.80
CA ASP A 78 10.30 1.18 0.66
C ASP A 78 9.93 2.13 -0.48
N SER A 79 8.63 2.27 -0.74
CA SER A 79 8.11 3.26 -1.70
C SER A 79 8.48 4.71 -1.32
N ALA A 80 8.50 5.04 -0.02
CA ALA A 80 8.92 6.35 0.45
C ALA A 80 10.45 6.53 0.33
N ILE A 81 11.23 5.51 0.66
CA ILE A 81 12.69 5.50 0.52
C ILE A 81 13.07 5.72 -0.95
N LEU A 82 12.45 5.01 -1.90
CA LEU A 82 12.73 5.16 -3.32
C LEU A 82 12.46 6.59 -3.83
N LYS A 83 11.38 7.22 -3.36
CA LYS A 83 11.08 8.63 -3.71
C LYS A 83 12.16 9.58 -3.19
N LEU A 84 12.58 9.42 -1.93
CA LEU A 84 13.65 10.21 -1.33
C LEU A 84 15.01 9.97 -2.01
N MET A 85 15.30 8.74 -2.41
CA MET A 85 16.51 8.40 -3.18
C MET A 85 16.51 9.07 -4.56
N ALA A 86 15.36 9.09 -5.25
CA ALA A 86 15.24 9.77 -6.54
C ALA A 86 15.49 11.29 -6.39
N GLU A 87 14.93 11.91 -5.35
CA GLU A 87 15.18 13.32 -5.03
C GLU A 87 16.66 13.57 -4.72
N ARG A 88 17.26 12.75 -3.84
CA ARG A 88 18.69 12.79 -3.51
C ARG A 88 19.55 12.73 -4.78
N GLY A 89 19.20 11.84 -5.71
CA GLY A 89 19.90 11.68 -6.99
C GLY A 89 19.91 12.94 -7.84
N THR A 90 18.85 13.75 -7.79
CA THR A 90 18.79 15.04 -8.48
C THR A 90 19.84 16.01 -7.95
N TYR A 91 20.01 16.10 -6.63
CA TYR A 91 21.04 16.94 -6.03
C TYR A 91 22.46 16.42 -6.27
N VAL A 92 22.66 15.10 -6.35
CA VAL A 92 23.97 14.52 -6.71
C VAL A 92 24.36 14.97 -8.13
N ARG A 93 23.45 14.86 -9.11
CA ARG A 93 23.72 15.31 -10.48
C ARG A 93 24.00 16.82 -10.56
N GLU A 94 23.26 17.62 -9.80
CA GLU A 94 23.51 19.05 -9.71
C GLU A 94 24.88 19.36 -9.11
N ALA A 95 25.29 18.63 -8.07
CA ALA A 95 26.62 18.76 -7.47
C ALA A 95 27.75 18.46 -8.49
N GLY A 96 27.54 17.48 -9.39
CA GLY A 96 28.48 17.15 -10.46
C GLY A 96 28.84 18.35 -11.36
N ARG A 97 27.95 19.34 -11.52
CA ARG A 97 28.23 20.58 -12.28
C ARG A 97 29.36 21.42 -11.65
N PHE A 98 29.58 21.29 -10.35
CA PHE A 98 30.57 22.08 -9.61
C PHE A 98 31.92 21.34 -9.43
N LYS A 99 32.01 20.05 -9.78
CA LYS A 99 33.16 19.18 -9.46
C LYS A 99 34.30 19.18 -10.49
N ALA A 100 34.35 20.16 -11.39
CA ALA A 100 35.17 20.10 -12.60
C ALA A 100 36.70 19.88 -12.40
N ASN A 101 37.32 20.13 -11.24
CA ASN A 101 38.80 20.12 -11.14
C ASN A 101 39.49 19.73 -9.80
N ALA A 102 38.84 19.19 -8.75
CA ALA A 102 39.54 18.92 -7.47
C ALA A 102 38.96 17.83 -6.53
N ALA A 103 38.14 16.89 -7.01
CA ALA A 103 37.11 16.31 -6.14
C ALA A 103 37.48 15.12 -5.23
N SER A 104 38.60 14.40 -5.41
CA SER A 104 38.77 13.10 -4.72
C SER A 104 38.94 13.20 -3.18
N VAL A 105 39.92 13.97 -2.70
CA VAL A 105 40.19 14.10 -1.25
C VAL A 105 39.05 14.85 -0.52
N GLN A 106 38.43 15.83 -1.19
CA GLN A 106 37.31 16.58 -0.64
C GLN A 106 36.04 15.72 -0.49
N ASP A 107 35.83 14.78 -1.41
CA ASP A 107 34.70 13.85 -1.37
C ASP A 107 34.88 12.81 -0.25
N ASP A 108 36.08 12.28 0.00
CA ASP A 108 36.33 11.35 1.11
C ASP A 108 36.02 11.97 2.47
N ALA A 109 36.47 13.22 2.68
CA ALA A 109 36.14 13.98 3.88
C ALA A 109 34.63 14.23 4.02
N ARG A 110 33.92 14.41 2.90
CA ARG A 110 32.45 14.56 2.91
C ARG A 110 31.76 13.24 3.25
N VAL A 111 32.21 12.11 2.70
CA VAL A 111 31.66 10.79 3.02
C VAL A 111 31.83 10.49 4.50
N ALA A 112 33.00 10.73 5.08
CA ALA A 112 33.23 10.54 6.51
C ALA A 112 32.25 11.34 7.38
N ARG A 113 31.98 12.61 7.03
CA ARG A 113 30.99 13.44 7.74
C ARG A 113 29.56 12.92 7.60
N ILE A 114 29.18 12.43 6.41
CA ILE A 114 27.85 11.83 6.21
C ILE A 114 27.71 10.58 7.08
N ILE A 115 28.70 9.69 7.08
CA ILE A 115 28.65 8.45 7.89
C ILE A 115 28.57 8.75 9.38
N ALA A 116 29.38 9.68 9.90
CA ALA A 116 29.30 10.07 11.30
C ALA A 116 27.91 10.61 11.67
N LYS A 117 27.33 11.45 10.81
CA LYS A 117 25.99 12.00 11.00
C LYS A 117 24.92 10.90 11.04
N VAL A 118 24.88 10.01 10.05
CA VAL A 118 23.82 8.99 9.96
C VAL A 118 23.93 7.94 11.07
N ARG A 119 25.13 7.64 11.55
CA ARG A 119 25.31 6.80 12.75
C ARG A 119 24.67 7.45 13.98
N ALA A 120 24.93 8.73 14.21
CA ALA A 120 24.35 9.46 15.34
C ALA A 120 22.82 9.57 15.24
N GLU A 121 22.28 9.84 14.05
CA GLU A 121 20.82 9.86 13.81
C GLU A 121 20.21 8.46 14.01
N ALA A 122 20.88 7.40 13.56
CA ALA A 122 20.41 6.03 13.78
C ALA A 122 20.30 5.68 15.27
N GLU A 123 21.30 6.04 16.08
CA GLU A 123 21.25 5.84 17.54
C GLU A 123 20.07 6.58 18.16
N ALA A 124 19.83 7.83 17.75
CA ALA A 124 18.73 8.65 18.27
C ALA A 124 17.34 8.08 17.90
N ASP A 125 17.23 7.46 16.72
CA ASP A 125 15.97 6.91 16.19
C ASP A 125 15.78 5.41 16.52
N GLY A 126 16.70 4.80 17.28
CA GLY A 126 16.62 3.38 17.66
C GLY A 126 16.99 2.38 16.54
N LEU A 127 17.64 2.85 15.48
CA LEU A 127 18.21 2.02 14.41
C LEU A 127 19.65 1.62 14.76
N SER A 128 20.04 0.39 14.41
CA SER A 128 21.44 -0.03 14.53
C SER A 128 22.37 0.90 13.70
N PRO A 129 23.41 1.50 14.30
CA PRO A 129 24.33 2.39 13.57
C PRO A 129 25.05 1.68 12.43
N ASP A 130 25.31 0.38 12.59
CA ASP A 130 26.00 -0.43 11.59
C ASP A 130 25.09 -0.71 10.39
N VAL A 131 23.78 -0.90 10.62
CA VAL A 131 22.78 -1.02 9.53
C VAL A 131 22.70 0.29 8.76
N ALA A 132 22.64 1.42 9.46
CA ALA A 132 22.61 2.74 8.84
C ALA A 132 23.86 3.02 8.00
N GLU A 133 25.05 2.76 8.56
CA GLU A 133 26.31 2.95 7.87
C GLU A 133 26.42 2.07 6.62
N ALA A 134 26.14 0.77 6.72
CA ALA A 134 26.21 -0.14 5.58
C ALA A 134 25.32 0.33 4.42
N THR A 135 24.10 0.76 4.75
CA THR A 135 23.11 1.25 3.78
C THR A 135 23.61 2.54 3.11
N TYR A 136 24.10 3.51 3.88
CA TYR A 136 24.57 4.78 3.35
C TYR A 136 25.84 4.65 2.52
N ARG A 137 26.78 3.76 2.91
CA ARG A 137 27.99 3.50 2.10
C ARG A 137 27.63 2.91 0.74
N ALA A 138 26.76 1.90 0.71
CA ALA A 138 26.30 1.30 -0.54
C ALA A 138 25.57 2.34 -1.42
N MET A 139 24.68 3.14 -0.83
CA MET A 139 23.97 4.21 -1.55
C MET A 139 24.94 5.25 -2.12
N ILE A 140 25.90 5.73 -1.34
CA ILE A 140 26.90 6.71 -1.80
C ILE A 140 27.69 6.13 -2.99
N ALA A 141 28.19 4.90 -2.86
CA ALA A 141 28.95 4.23 -3.92
C ALA A 141 28.14 4.11 -5.22
N ALA A 142 26.87 3.71 -5.12
CA ALA A 142 25.98 3.60 -6.28
C ALA A 142 25.77 4.93 -7.01
N PHE A 143 25.58 6.03 -6.27
CA PHE A 143 25.43 7.37 -6.87
C PHE A 143 26.73 7.88 -7.50
N THR A 144 27.89 7.61 -6.90
CA THR A 144 29.18 7.96 -7.49
C THR A 144 29.42 7.20 -8.79
N GLU A 145 29.04 5.92 -8.85
CA GLU A 145 29.17 5.12 -10.06
C GLU A 145 28.22 5.59 -11.17
N GLU A 146 26.99 5.94 -10.83
CA GLU A 146 26.02 6.52 -11.77
C GLU A 146 26.51 7.87 -12.33
N GLU A 147 27.11 8.73 -11.49
CA GLU A 147 27.71 10.00 -11.93
C GLU A 147 28.80 9.78 -12.98
N LYS A 148 29.71 8.82 -12.76
CA LYS A 148 30.79 8.49 -13.71
C LYS A 148 30.24 8.09 -15.09
N LYS A 149 29.23 7.21 -15.12
CA LYS A 149 28.58 6.78 -16.37
C LYS A 149 27.93 7.94 -17.13
N GLN A 150 27.33 8.89 -16.41
CA GLN A 150 26.73 10.07 -17.04
C GLN A 150 27.78 11.02 -17.64
N VAL A 151 28.96 11.12 -17.02
CA VAL A 151 30.07 11.90 -17.58
C VAL A 151 30.65 11.22 -18.82
N GLU A 152 30.86 9.91 -18.80
CA GLU A 152 31.35 9.14 -19.95
C GLU A 152 30.41 9.21 -21.17
N THR A 153 29.10 9.15 -20.93
CA THR A 153 28.09 9.23 -22.00
C THR A 153 27.92 10.63 -22.59
N ARG A 154 28.17 11.70 -21.83
CA ARG A 154 28.16 13.10 -22.33
C ARG A 154 29.43 13.48 -23.10
N GLY A 155 30.50 12.69 -22.98
CA GLY A 155 31.77 12.90 -23.69
C GLY A 155 31.86 12.24 -25.07
N LYS A 156 30.82 11.48 -25.49
CA LYS A 156 30.65 10.96 -26.85
C LYS A 156 29.71 11.85 -27.65
#